data_AF-A0A350VW92-F1
#
_entry.id   AF-A0A350VW92-F1
#
_cell.length_a   1.000
_cell.length_b   1.000
_cell.length_c   1.000
_cell.angle_alpha   90.00
_cell.angle_beta   90.00
_cell.angle_gamma   90.00
#
_symmetry.space_group_name_H-M   'P 1'
#
loop_
_entity.id
_entity.type
_entity.pdbx_description
1 polymer ?
#
loop_
_entity_poly.entity_id
_entity_poly.type
_entity_poly.pdbx_seq_one_letter_code
_entity_poly.pdbx_strand_id
1 'polypeptide(L)'
;MTDENYSRLKEKIASLPSGGITYKKINGRKYAYYQWREDGRQRSRRVKADELDALSEQIALRKGYQSILKEAQAGYGTHSSINNTSGSFRCIARTGRELDDFVKPVSTYKKRECYRQLQDYVYGDTCDRVYILYGLRRTGKTTLIRQIISEMDEAMRSRTAFLQIQDNKHLSDLNHDLKCLEDGGYRYVFIDEVTLLDDFIEGAALFSDIYAASGMKIVLSGTDSLGFIFTEDEELYDRCIMSHTTFIPYREFEMVLGIAGIDNYIRYGGTMSRGGTYYNDDSMIFATKKSTDEYIDSAIARNIQHSLKNYQNEGHFRSLKELYDKNELTSAINRIVEDINHRFTLEVLTRDFKSNDLGISARNLRKDRQNPNDILDNIDIARVNDILKNLLEIKNKDEQSVELLDEHRVEIKEYLDLLDLTVEIETRWMTDFNRKDTRTVFSQPGIRYSQAEALIKSLMQDERFRNLSLPERNRVTERILDEIKGRMMEDIVLLETKLSRKNCEVFKLQFAVGEFDMVVFNPDEGNCELYEIKHSTERTKEQFRHLIDEKKCSEASFRYGDITGKYVIYRGAATPPANVKNSTSDTCGVTYINVEEYLKKLQ
;
A
#
# COMPACT_ATOMS: atom_id res chain seq x y z
N MET A 1 -42.61 5.35 -3.16
CA MET A 1 -42.78 6.66 -2.48
C MET A 1 -42.17 7.73 -3.38
N THR A 2 -42.84 8.87 -3.63
CA THR A 2 -42.25 9.97 -4.43
C THR A 2 -41.15 10.70 -3.63
N ASP A 3 -40.17 11.31 -4.31
CA ASP A 3 -39.02 12.00 -3.67
C ASP A 3 -39.44 13.10 -2.69
N GLU A 4 -40.56 13.75 -2.98
CA GLU A 4 -41.17 14.79 -2.14
C GLU A 4 -41.74 14.22 -0.83
N ASN A 5 -42.34 13.02 -0.88
CA ASN A 5 -42.85 12.31 0.29
C ASN A 5 -41.73 11.71 1.16
N TYR A 6 -40.61 11.32 0.54
CA TYR A 6 -39.43 10.81 1.23
C TYR A 6 -38.68 11.90 1.99
N SER A 7 -38.53 13.09 1.38
CA SER A 7 -37.92 14.26 2.02
C SER A 7 -38.73 14.74 3.22
N ARG A 8 -40.06 14.79 3.09
CA ARG A 8 -40.97 15.15 4.18
C ARG A 8 -40.96 14.14 5.34
N LEU A 9 -40.71 12.85 5.06
CA LEU A 9 -40.56 11.82 6.10
C LEU A 9 -39.25 11.98 6.88
N LYS A 10 -38.15 12.34 6.21
CA LYS A 10 -36.86 12.63 6.87
C LYS A 10 -36.94 13.86 7.78
N GLU A 11 -37.61 14.92 7.35
CA GLU A 11 -37.82 16.12 8.17
C GLU A 11 -38.63 15.81 9.44
N LYS A 12 -39.70 15.02 9.33
CA LYS A 12 -40.48 14.56 10.48
C LYS A 12 -39.69 13.69 11.47
N ILE A 13 -38.77 12.86 10.96
CA ILE A 13 -37.87 12.07 11.83
C ILE A 13 -36.89 13.00 12.55
N ALA A 14 -36.33 14.00 11.84
CA ALA A 14 -35.38 14.96 12.41
C ALA A 14 -36.00 15.84 13.51
N SER A 15 -37.30 16.18 13.39
CA SER A 15 -38.01 17.03 14.36
C SER A 15 -38.42 16.32 15.66
N LEU A 16 -38.27 15.00 15.77
CA LEU A 16 -38.66 14.22 16.95
C LEU A 16 -37.44 13.86 17.83
N PRO A 17 -37.59 13.63 19.15
CA PRO A 17 -36.47 13.25 20.03
C PRO A 17 -35.87 11.89 19.68
N SER A 18 -34.53 11.77 19.71
CA SER A 18 -33.78 10.55 19.37
C SER A 18 -33.36 9.75 20.60
N GLY A 19 -33.25 8.43 20.49
CA GLY A 19 -32.82 7.59 21.62
C GLY A 19 -33.97 6.88 22.34
N GLY A 20 -33.86 6.68 23.65
CA GLY A 20 -34.79 5.83 24.39
C GLY A 20 -34.92 6.14 25.87
N ILE A 21 -35.97 5.60 26.48
CA ILE A 21 -36.25 5.73 27.92
C ILE A 21 -35.76 4.47 28.62
N THR A 22 -34.98 4.66 29.68
CA THR A 22 -34.46 3.62 30.56
C THR A 22 -34.91 3.89 31.98
N TYR A 23 -34.98 2.87 32.83
CA TYR A 23 -35.40 3.03 34.22
C TYR A 23 -34.28 2.65 35.17
N LYS A 24 -34.04 3.48 36.18
CA LYS A 24 -33.11 3.19 37.27
C LYS A 24 -33.86 3.12 38.59
N LYS A 25 -33.55 2.13 39.42
CA LYS A 25 -34.05 2.04 40.80
C LYS A 25 -33.03 2.69 41.73
N ILE A 26 -33.45 3.70 42.49
CA ILE A 26 -32.62 4.37 43.50
C ILE A 26 -33.43 4.41 44.79
N ASN A 27 -32.88 3.85 45.88
CA ASN A 27 -33.55 3.73 47.19
C ASN A 27 -34.98 3.16 47.10
N GLY A 28 -35.16 2.09 46.33
CA GLY A 28 -36.44 1.39 46.16
C GLY A 28 -37.46 2.07 45.22
N ARG A 29 -37.21 3.30 44.77
CA ARG A 29 -38.10 4.03 43.84
C ARG A 29 -37.58 3.98 42.40
N LYS A 30 -38.48 3.78 41.44
CA LYS A 30 -38.18 3.67 40.00
C LYS A 30 -38.23 5.06 39.34
N TYR A 31 -37.16 5.43 38.64
CA TYR A 31 -37.02 6.71 37.95
C TYR A 31 -36.75 6.51 36.46
N ALA A 32 -37.45 7.25 35.61
CA ALA A 32 -37.26 7.24 34.17
C ALA A 32 -36.11 8.19 33.75
N TYR A 33 -35.30 7.74 32.81
CA TYR A 33 -34.17 8.46 32.23
C TYR A 33 -34.23 8.39 30.71
N TYR A 34 -34.19 9.54 30.05
CA TYR A 34 -34.06 9.66 28.61
C TYR A 34 -32.57 9.65 28.24
N GLN A 35 -32.20 8.79 27.29
CA GLN A 35 -30.82 8.61 26.84
C GLN A 35 -30.73 8.78 25.32
N TRP A 36 -29.78 9.58 24.86
CA TRP A 36 -29.53 9.84 23.43
C TRP A 36 -28.03 9.96 23.15
N ARG A 37 -27.64 9.96 21.87
CA ARG A 37 -26.26 10.22 21.43
C ARG A 37 -26.20 11.56 20.73
N GLU A 38 -25.17 12.33 21.05
CA GLU A 38 -24.88 13.66 20.48
C GLU A 38 -23.37 13.76 20.34
N ASP A 39 -22.87 14.08 19.14
CA ASP A 39 -21.44 14.15 18.79
C ASP A 39 -20.63 12.92 19.21
N GLY A 40 -21.20 11.72 18.99
CA GLY A 40 -20.57 10.45 19.33
C GLY A 40 -20.54 10.11 20.82
N ARG A 41 -21.04 10.97 21.71
CA ARG A 41 -21.07 10.75 23.16
C ARG A 41 -22.50 10.46 23.65
N GLN A 42 -22.62 9.55 24.63
CA GLN A 42 -23.90 9.21 25.23
C GLN A 42 -24.29 10.25 26.29
N ARG A 43 -25.48 10.84 26.15
CA ARG A 43 -26.08 11.78 27.10
C ARG A 43 -27.30 11.13 27.75
N SER A 44 -27.54 11.48 29.02
CA SER A 44 -28.72 11.01 29.74
C SER A 44 -29.26 12.07 30.68
N ARG A 45 -30.60 12.23 30.75
CA ARG A 45 -31.28 13.10 31.70
C ARG A 45 -32.44 12.39 32.36
N ARG A 46 -32.77 12.77 33.60
CA ARG A 46 -33.96 12.27 34.30
C ARG A 46 -35.22 12.91 33.71
N VAL A 47 -36.26 12.11 33.50
CA VAL A 47 -37.56 12.54 32.94
C VAL A 47 -38.55 12.74 34.09
N LYS A 48 -39.30 13.84 34.06
CA LYS A 48 -40.37 14.10 35.04
C LYS A 48 -41.61 13.26 34.69
N ALA A 49 -42.46 12.97 35.68
CA ALA A 49 -43.60 12.08 35.50
C ALA A 49 -44.65 12.63 34.51
N ASP A 50 -44.83 13.95 34.48
CA ASP A 50 -45.72 14.70 33.59
C ASP A 50 -45.19 14.81 32.14
N GLU A 51 -43.88 14.67 31.93
CA GLU A 51 -43.24 14.67 30.60
C GLU A 51 -43.11 13.26 30.01
N LEU A 52 -43.24 12.22 30.85
CA LEU A 52 -42.88 10.85 30.50
C LEU A 52 -43.74 10.28 29.36
N ASP A 53 -45.06 10.47 29.44
CA ASP A 53 -46.00 9.91 28.47
C ASP A 53 -45.83 10.59 27.11
N ALA A 54 -45.77 11.92 27.09
CA ALA A 54 -45.56 12.70 25.88
C ALA A 54 -44.21 12.38 25.20
N LEU A 55 -43.13 12.24 25.99
CA LEU A 55 -41.81 11.89 25.46
C LEU A 55 -41.77 10.45 24.92
N SER A 56 -42.43 9.51 25.61
CA SER A 56 -42.54 8.12 25.18
C SER A 56 -43.31 8.00 23.85
N GLU A 57 -44.42 8.72 23.71
CA GLU A 57 -45.19 8.79 22.46
C GLU A 57 -44.37 9.37 21.30
N GLN A 58 -43.63 10.46 21.53
CA GLN A 58 -42.79 11.07 20.50
C GLN A 58 -41.64 10.13 20.04
N ILE A 59 -41.02 9.40 20.98
CA ILE A 59 -39.99 8.41 20.66
C ILE A 59 -40.59 7.22 19.90
N ALA A 60 -41.79 6.74 20.29
CA ALA A 60 -42.49 5.69 19.58
C ALA A 60 -42.88 6.12 18.16
N LEU A 61 -43.36 7.36 18.01
CA LEU A 61 -43.70 7.95 16.72
C LEU A 61 -42.46 8.07 15.82
N ARG A 62 -41.32 8.50 16.37
CA ARG A 62 -40.05 8.54 15.64
C ARG A 62 -39.62 7.15 15.18
N LYS A 63 -39.72 6.13 16.04
CA LYS A 63 -39.43 4.74 15.68
C LYS A 63 -40.36 4.21 14.60
N GLY A 64 -41.65 4.56 14.65
CA GLY A 64 -42.63 4.24 13.61
C GLY A 64 -42.24 4.84 12.27
N TYR A 65 -41.91 6.15 12.22
CA TYR A 65 -41.43 6.78 10.99
C TYR A 65 -40.08 6.22 10.51
N GLN A 66 -39.18 5.84 11.41
CA GLN A 66 -37.93 5.15 11.06
C GLN A 66 -38.18 3.74 10.50
N SER A 67 -39.19 3.01 10.99
CA SER A 67 -39.62 1.73 10.42
C SER A 67 -40.18 1.93 9.03
N ILE A 68 -41.08 2.91 8.84
CA ILE A 68 -41.65 3.23 7.52
C ILE A 68 -40.55 3.69 6.54
N LEU A 69 -39.56 4.47 7.00
CA LEU A 69 -38.42 4.87 6.17
C LEU A 69 -37.54 3.66 5.81
N LYS A 70 -37.32 2.74 6.77
CA LYS A 70 -36.55 1.50 6.56
C LYS A 70 -37.28 0.53 5.65
N GLU A 71 -38.60 0.42 5.76
CA GLU A 71 -39.48 -0.38 4.89
C GLU A 71 -39.63 0.24 3.51
N ALA A 72 -39.66 1.57 3.39
CA ALA A 72 -39.63 2.27 2.10
C ALA A 72 -38.24 2.18 1.42
N GLN A 73 -37.16 2.13 2.20
CA GLN A 73 -35.81 1.82 1.73
C GLN A 73 -35.68 0.34 1.34
N ALA A 74 -36.30 -0.57 2.10
CA ALA A 74 -36.38 -1.99 1.77
C ALA A 74 -37.25 -2.24 0.53
N GLY A 75 -38.32 -1.47 0.31
CA GLY A 75 -39.17 -1.50 -0.88
C GLY A 75 -38.58 -0.83 -2.12
N TYR A 76 -37.47 -0.09 -1.98
CA TYR A 76 -36.59 0.30 -3.10
C TYR A 76 -35.45 -0.70 -3.34
N GLY A 77 -35.33 -1.70 -2.45
CA GLY A 77 -34.41 -2.82 -2.55
C GLY A 77 -35.17 -4.14 -2.40
N THR A 78 -36.18 -4.36 -3.23
CA THR A 78 -36.71 -5.69 -3.59
C THR A 78 -37.80 -5.52 -4.64
N HIS A 79 -37.45 -5.70 -5.90
CA HIS A 79 -38.39 -6.21 -6.89
C HIS A 79 -37.81 -7.48 -7.49
N SER A 80 -38.22 -8.62 -6.92
CA SER A 80 -38.53 -9.82 -7.69
C SER A 80 -39.48 -9.41 -8.83
N SER A 81 -39.43 -9.95 -10.04
CA SER A 81 -38.74 -11.11 -10.59
C SER A 81 -39.01 -11.13 -12.11
N ILE A 82 -38.23 -11.93 -12.84
CA ILE A 82 -38.45 -12.62 -14.14
C ILE A 82 -37.05 -12.61 -14.81
N ASN A 83 -36.24 -13.68 -14.86
CA ASN A 83 -36.51 -15.11 -14.90
C ASN A 83 -35.40 -15.95 -14.23
N ASN A 84 -35.83 -17.02 -13.54
CA ASN A 84 -35.19 -18.32 -13.32
C ASN A 84 -33.65 -18.41 -13.22
N THR A 85 -33.15 -18.44 -11.99
CA THR A 85 -32.53 -19.67 -11.44
C THR A 85 -32.67 -19.77 -9.93
N SER A 86 -32.75 -21.02 -9.47
CA SER A 86 -33.07 -21.46 -8.13
C SER A 86 -31.87 -21.35 -7.17
N GLY A 87 -32.09 -20.81 -5.96
CA GLY A 87 -31.15 -20.86 -4.83
C GLY A 87 -30.83 -19.47 -4.25
N SER A 88 -31.04 -19.28 -2.95
CA SER A 88 -30.51 -18.10 -2.27
C SER A 88 -28.99 -18.22 -2.18
N PHE A 89 -28.24 -17.29 -2.79
CA PHE A 89 -26.78 -17.27 -2.67
C PHE A 89 -26.36 -17.22 -1.19
N ARG A 90 -25.31 -17.96 -0.86
CA ARG A 90 -24.72 -18.04 0.49
C ARG A 90 -23.67 -16.97 0.71
N CYS A 91 -23.00 -16.54 -0.34
CA CYS A 91 -22.08 -15.41 -0.38
C CYS A 91 -22.80 -14.14 -0.85
N ILE A 92 -22.14 -12.98 -0.68
CA ILE A 92 -22.68 -11.74 -1.26
C ILE A 92 -22.50 -11.83 -2.78
N ALA A 93 -23.61 -12.01 -3.49
CA ALA A 93 -23.63 -12.03 -4.94
C ALA A 93 -24.27 -10.76 -5.49
N ARG A 94 -23.72 -10.22 -6.57
CA ARG A 94 -24.30 -9.12 -7.36
C ARG A 94 -24.44 -9.55 -8.81
N THR A 95 -25.66 -9.47 -9.31
CA THR A 95 -26.02 -9.75 -10.71
C THR A 95 -27.02 -8.69 -11.21
N GLY A 96 -27.21 -8.61 -12.53
CA GLY A 96 -28.16 -7.68 -13.14
C GLY A 96 -27.97 -6.23 -12.68
N ARG A 97 -29.05 -5.58 -12.23
CA ARG A 97 -29.04 -4.16 -11.85
C ARG A 97 -28.09 -3.83 -10.70
N GLU A 98 -27.94 -4.72 -9.73
CA GLU A 98 -27.01 -4.51 -8.61
C GLU A 98 -25.55 -4.51 -9.07
N LEU A 99 -25.26 -5.32 -10.09
CA LEU A 99 -23.95 -5.35 -10.73
C LEU A 99 -23.68 -4.05 -11.50
N ASP A 100 -24.67 -3.55 -12.25
CA ASP A 100 -24.56 -2.28 -12.99
C ASP A 100 -24.28 -1.10 -12.05
N ASP A 101 -25.04 -0.97 -10.96
CA ASP A 101 -24.84 0.08 -9.97
C ASP A 101 -23.47 -0.03 -9.28
N PHE A 102 -22.98 -1.27 -9.08
CA PHE A 102 -21.68 -1.53 -8.52
C PHE A 102 -20.53 -1.08 -9.43
N VAL A 103 -20.63 -1.25 -10.75
CA VAL A 103 -19.53 -0.95 -11.69
C VAL A 103 -19.57 0.46 -12.26
N LYS A 104 -20.75 1.08 -12.30
CA LYS A 104 -20.95 2.44 -12.83
C LYS A 104 -19.91 3.48 -12.36
N PRO A 105 -19.49 3.54 -11.08
CA PRO A 105 -18.55 4.55 -10.61
C PRO A 105 -17.15 4.47 -11.20
N VAL A 106 -16.71 3.30 -11.69
CA VAL A 106 -15.32 3.13 -12.19
C VAL A 106 -15.18 3.30 -13.69
N SER A 107 -16.29 3.48 -14.41
CA SER A 107 -16.33 3.61 -15.87
C SER A 107 -15.47 4.77 -16.41
N THR A 108 -15.26 5.81 -15.61
CA THR A 108 -14.45 6.99 -15.97
C THR A 108 -13.02 6.91 -15.46
N TYR A 109 -12.68 5.91 -14.64
CA TYR A 109 -11.37 5.79 -14.04
C TYR A 109 -10.32 5.36 -15.08
N LYS A 110 -9.12 5.89 -14.93
CA LYS A 110 -7.96 5.40 -15.68
C LYS A 110 -7.62 3.97 -15.23
N LYS A 111 -7.08 3.19 -16.17
CA LYS A 111 -6.78 1.77 -15.95
C LYS A 111 -5.32 1.58 -15.64
N ARG A 112 -5.07 0.53 -14.87
CA ARG A 112 -3.72 0.02 -14.63
C ARG A 112 -3.15 -0.64 -15.87
N GLU A 113 -1.82 -0.75 -15.92
CA GLU A 113 -1.13 -1.40 -17.04
C GLU A 113 -1.39 -2.92 -17.07
N CYS A 114 -1.45 -3.54 -15.89
CA CYS A 114 -1.80 -4.95 -15.71
C CYS A 114 -3.25 -5.29 -16.14
N TYR A 115 -4.09 -4.29 -16.42
CA TYR A 115 -5.45 -4.50 -16.91
C TYR A 115 -5.50 -5.29 -18.22
N ARG A 116 -4.49 -5.15 -19.10
CA ARG A 116 -4.47 -5.86 -20.39
C ARG A 116 -4.50 -7.37 -20.21
N GLN A 117 -3.72 -7.93 -19.27
CA GLN A 117 -3.70 -9.37 -19.03
C GLN A 117 -5.06 -9.90 -18.59
N LEU A 118 -5.77 -9.15 -17.73
CA LEU A 118 -7.14 -9.47 -17.31
C LEU A 118 -8.11 -9.41 -18.50
N GLN A 119 -7.97 -8.38 -19.33
CA GLN A 119 -8.77 -8.21 -20.54
C GLN A 119 -8.57 -9.38 -21.51
N ASP A 120 -7.32 -9.73 -21.79
CA ASP A 120 -6.94 -10.82 -22.69
C ASP A 120 -7.48 -12.17 -22.19
N TYR A 121 -7.44 -12.43 -20.89
CA TYR A 121 -8.03 -13.64 -20.32
C TYR A 121 -9.56 -13.66 -20.44
N VAL A 122 -10.24 -12.56 -20.09
CA VAL A 122 -11.71 -12.52 -20.06
C VAL A 122 -12.32 -12.61 -21.47
N TYR A 123 -11.73 -11.92 -22.44
CA TYR A 123 -12.23 -11.89 -23.82
C TYR A 123 -11.57 -12.92 -24.75
N GLY A 124 -10.45 -13.53 -24.34
CA GLY A 124 -9.75 -14.53 -25.13
C GLY A 124 -10.35 -15.93 -25.01
N ASP A 125 -9.75 -16.87 -25.75
CA ASP A 125 -10.23 -18.25 -25.87
C ASP A 125 -9.74 -19.20 -24.75
N THR A 126 -8.95 -18.70 -23.80
CA THR A 126 -8.41 -19.53 -22.70
C THR A 126 -9.55 -20.14 -21.89
N CYS A 127 -9.79 -21.43 -22.07
CA CYS A 127 -10.66 -22.24 -21.23
C CYS A 127 -9.78 -23.09 -20.29
N ASP A 128 -10.35 -23.61 -19.20
CA ASP A 128 -9.67 -24.56 -18.28
C ASP A 128 -8.61 -23.96 -17.33
N ARG A 129 -8.34 -22.65 -17.40
CA ARG A 129 -7.51 -21.93 -16.41
C ARG A 129 -8.30 -20.86 -15.68
N VAL A 130 -7.87 -20.53 -14.47
CA VAL A 130 -8.40 -19.42 -13.68
C VAL A 130 -7.45 -18.23 -13.69
N TYR A 131 -7.97 -17.00 -13.60
CA TYR A 131 -7.14 -15.80 -13.51
C TYR A 131 -7.12 -15.26 -12.10
N ILE A 132 -5.93 -15.00 -11.56
CA ILE A 132 -5.75 -14.58 -10.17
C ILE A 132 -5.18 -13.16 -10.12
N LEU A 133 -5.93 -12.26 -9.50
CA LEU A 133 -5.50 -10.91 -9.14
C LEU A 133 -5.13 -10.89 -7.66
N TYR A 134 -3.83 -10.88 -7.36
CA TYR A 134 -3.34 -10.92 -5.99
C TYR A 134 -2.34 -9.80 -5.72
N GLY A 135 -2.03 -9.59 -4.45
CA GLY A 135 -1.10 -8.56 -3.99
C GLY A 135 -1.64 -7.80 -2.79
N LEU A 136 -0.90 -6.80 -2.33
CA LEU A 136 -1.22 -6.11 -1.10
C LEU A 136 -2.54 -5.35 -1.13
N ARG A 137 -3.07 -5.06 0.07
CA ARG A 137 -4.27 -4.24 0.22
C ARG A 137 -4.08 -2.88 -0.45
N ARG A 138 -5.16 -2.36 -1.04
CA ARG A 138 -5.23 -1.01 -1.66
C ARG A 138 -4.41 -0.88 -2.94
N THR A 139 -4.25 -1.93 -3.73
CA THR A 139 -3.49 -1.93 -4.99
C THR A 139 -4.37 -1.96 -6.25
N GLY A 140 -5.69 -1.89 -6.08
CA GLY A 140 -6.63 -1.72 -7.20
C GLY A 140 -7.30 -2.98 -7.74
N LYS A 141 -7.09 -4.17 -7.15
CA LYS A 141 -7.72 -5.44 -7.58
C LYS A 141 -9.24 -5.33 -7.85
N THR A 142 -10.03 -4.95 -6.84
CA THR A 142 -11.49 -4.77 -6.99
C THR A 142 -11.82 -3.69 -8.01
N THR A 143 -10.99 -2.65 -8.16
CA THR A 143 -11.17 -1.63 -9.21
C THR A 143 -11.00 -2.24 -10.60
N LEU A 144 -10.00 -3.08 -10.82
CA LEU A 144 -9.77 -3.76 -12.10
C LEU A 144 -10.93 -4.69 -12.46
N ILE A 145 -11.43 -5.45 -11.49
CA ILE A 145 -12.62 -6.31 -11.64
C ILE A 145 -13.84 -5.46 -12.05
N ARG A 146 -14.09 -4.36 -11.37
CA ARG A 146 -15.21 -3.47 -11.71
C ARG A 146 -15.04 -2.85 -13.10
N GLN A 147 -13.82 -2.49 -13.48
CA GLN A 147 -13.52 -1.91 -14.79
C GLN A 147 -13.77 -2.90 -15.92
N ILE A 148 -13.34 -4.16 -15.80
CA ILE A 148 -13.59 -5.16 -16.84
C ILE A 148 -15.07 -5.47 -17.00
N ILE A 149 -15.82 -5.58 -15.89
CA ILE A 149 -17.27 -5.79 -15.93
C ILE A 149 -18.00 -4.58 -16.55
N SER A 150 -17.56 -3.35 -16.22
CA SER A 150 -18.14 -2.11 -16.77
C SER A 150 -18.01 -2.00 -18.29
N GLU A 151 -17.07 -2.72 -18.90
CA GLU A 151 -16.79 -2.66 -20.35
C GLU A 151 -17.43 -3.80 -21.15
N MET A 152 -17.94 -4.82 -20.46
CA MET A 152 -18.69 -5.89 -21.11
C MET A 152 -19.91 -5.34 -21.82
N ASP A 153 -20.23 -5.87 -23.00
CA ASP A 153 -21.51 -5.59 -23.64
C ASP A 153 -22.69 -6.13 -22.82
N GLU A 154 -23.91 -5.74 -23.18
CA GLU A 154 -25.12 -6.12 -22.45
C GLU A 154 -25.31 -7.66 -22.40
N ALA A 155 -24.95 -8.36 -23.47
CA ALA A 155 -25.10 -9.81 -23.56
C ALA A 155 -24.14 -10.54 -22.60
N MET A 156 -22.86 -10.15 -22.59
CA MET A 156 -21.88 -10.67 -21.64
C MET A 156 -22.26 -10.29 -20.21
N ARG A 157 -22.63 -9.03 -19.98
CA ARG A 157 -22.97 -8.51 -18.66
C ARG A 157 -24.18 -9.21 -18.04
N SER A 158 -25.17 -9.59 -18.85
CA SER A 158 -26.33 -10.39 -18.40
C SER A 158 -25.94 -11.78 -17.89
N ARG A 159 -24.75 -12.28 -18.26
CA ARG A 159 -24.17 -13.57 -17.83
C ARG A 159 -22.97 -13.38 -16.90
N THR A 160 -22.87 -12.23 -16.24
CA THR A 160 -21.79 -11.91 -15.32
C THR A 160 -22.27 -11.86 -13.88
N ALA A 161 -21.48 -12.44 -12.98
CA ALA A 161 -21.70 -12.37 -11.54
C ALA A 161 -20.45 -11.88 -10.81
N PHE A 162 -20.67 -11.07 -9.78
CA PHE A 162 -19.64 -10.68 -8.84
C PHE A 162 -19.97 -11.27 -7.47
N LEU A 163 -19.05 -12.04 -6.90
CA LEU A 163 -19.15 -12.65 -5.59
C LEU A 163 -18.13 -12.00 -4.65
N GLN A 164 -18.57 -11.59 -3.47
CA GLN A 164 -17.70 -11.11 -2.39
C GLN A 164 -17.72 -12.13 -1.26
N ILE A 165 -16.54 -12.68 -0.95
CA ILE A 165 -16.37 -13.59 0.17
C ILE A 165 -16.29 -12.80 1.49
N GLN A 166 -16.83 -13.40 2.54
CA GLN A 166 -16.84 -12.88 3.90
C GLN A 166 -16.09 -13.85 4.81
N ASP A 167 -15.64 -13.38 5.97
CA ASP A 167 -15.04 -14.23 7.00
C ASP A 167 -15.98 -15.39 7.41
N ASN A 168 -15.39 -16.53 7.79
CA ASN A 168 -16.09 -17.76 8.21
C ASN A 168 -16.95 -18.41 7.11
N LYS A 169 -16.57 -18.21 5.84
CA LYS A 169 -17.15 -18.95 4.71
C LYS A 169 -16.24 -20.12 4.34
N HIS A 170 -16.86 -21.17 3.80
CA HIS A 170 -16.16 -22.34 3.30
C HIS A 170 -16.37 -22.50 1.80
N LEU A 171 -15.49 -23.25 1.15
CA LEU A 171 -15.58 -23.54 -0.28
C LEU A 171 -16.89 -24.24 -0.61
N SER A 172 -17.46 -25.02 0.31
CA SER A 172 -18.79 -25.62 0.15
C SER A 172 -19.92 -24.59 -0.06
N ASP A 173 -19.81 -23.40 0.53
CA ASP A 173 -20.77 -22.32 0.33
C ASP A 173 -20.60 -21.69 -1.05
N LEU A 174 -19.36 -21.44 -1.45
CA LEU A 174 -19.05 -20.88 -2.76
C LEU A 174 -19.38 -21.86 -3.89
N ASN A 175 -19.13 -23.16 -3.71
CA ASN A 175 -19.50 -24.23 -4.63
C ASN A 175 -21.02 -24.29 -4.86
N HIS A 176 -21.82 -24.10 -3.81
CA HIS A 176 -23.27 -23.99 -3.95
C HIS A 176 -23.65 -22.82 -4.85
N ASP A 177 -23.06 -21.64 -4.62
CA ASP A 177 -23.35 -20.44 -5.39
C ASP A 177 -22.89 -20.57 -6.84
N LEU A 178 -21.71 -21.16 -7.08
CA LEU A 178 -21.17 -21.38 -8.42
C LEU A 178 -22.03 -22.37 -9.21
N LYS A 179 -22.57 -23.43 -8.60
CA LYS A 179 -23.56 -24.31 -9.24
C LYS A 179 -24.83 -23.56 -9.62
N CYS A 180 -25.36 -22.73 -8.72
CA CYS A 180 -26.53 -21.91 -9.01
C CYS A 180 -26.29 -20.93 -10.18
N LEU A 181 -25.07 -20.38 -10.28
CA LEU A 181 -24.66 -19.51 -11.39
C LEU A 181 -24.50 -20.28 -12.69
N GLU A 182 -23.86 -21.46 -12.67
CA GLU A 182 -23.69 -22.33 -13.83
C GLU A 182 -25.05 -22.78 -14.39
N ASP A 183 -25.94 -23.28 -13.54
CA ASP A 183 -27.33 -23.64 -13.89
C ASP A 183 -28.10 -22.43 -14.44
N GLY A 184 -27.73 -21.22 -14.00
CA GLY A 184 -28.28 -19.94 -14.44
C GLY A 184 -27.73 -19.43 -15.77
N GLY A 185 -26.79 -20.14 -16.38
CA GLY A 185 -26.14 -19.74 -17.63
C GLY A 185 -25.18 -18.56 -17.48
N TYR A 186 -24.72 -18.27 -16.25
CA TYR A 186 -23.66 -17.29 -16.03
C TYR A 186 -22.33 -17.86 -16.53
N ARG A 187 -21.59 -17.03 -17.26
CA ARG A 187 -20.32 -17.42 -17.89
C ARG A 187 -19.13 -16.70 -17.28
N TYR A 188 -19.29 -15.48 -16.77
CA TYR A 188 -18.19 -14.69 -16.23
C TYR A 188 -18.41 -14.50 -14.73
N VAL A 189 -17.52 -15.06 -13.90
CA VAL A 189 -17.65 -14.99 -12.44
C VAL A 189 -16.39 -14.41 -11.83
N PHE A 190 -16.58 -13.30 -11.13
CA PHE A 190 -15.52 -12.58 -10.43
C PHE A 190 -15.70 -12.79 -8.93
N ILE A 191 -14.71 -13.36 -8.26
CA ILE A 191 -14.76 -13.73 -6.84
C ILE A 191 -13.71 -12.90 -6.10
N ASP A 192 -14.17 -11.96 -5.27
CA ASP A 192 -13.33 -11.05 -4.50
C ASP A 192 -13.12 -11.53 -3.07
N GLU A 193 -11.90 -11.32 -2.58
CA GLU A 193 -11.37 -11.81 -1.30
C GLU A 193 -11.52 -13.33 -1.09
N VAL A 194 -11.30 -14.13 -2.14
CA VAL A 194 -11.47 -15.60 -2.11
C VAL A 194 -10.61 -16.28 -1.06
N THR A 195 -9.45 -15.68 -0.74
CA THR A 195 -8.53 -16.21 0.26
C THR A 195 -9.12 -16.21 1.66
N LEU A 196 -10.23 -15.52 1.93
CA LEU A 196 -10.93 -15.59 3.22
C LEU A 196 -11.66 -16.92 3.48
N LEU A 197 -11.73 -17.81 2.48
CA LEU A 197 -12.24 -19.16 2.71
C LEU A 197 -11.21 -19.96 3.51
N ASP A 198 -11.65 -20.59 4.61
CA ASP A 198 -10.77 -21.37 5.48
C ASP A 198 -10.11 -22.54 4.74
N ASP A 199 -10.81 -23.12 3.76
CA ASP A 199 -10.44 -24.28 2.94
C ASP A 199 -10.07 -23.89 1.49
N PHE A 200 -9.63 -22.64 1.27
CA PHE A 200 -9.26 -22.15 -0.08
C PHE A 200 -8.13 -22.96 -0.70
N ILE A 201 -7.01 -23.12 0.01
CA ILE A 201 -5.76 -23.68 -0.55
C ILE A 201 -5.99 -25.12 -1.03
N GLU A 202 -6.55 -25.97 -0.18
CA GLU A 202 -6.81 -27.40 -0.46
C GLU A 202 -7.90 -27.67 -1.49
N GLY A 203 -8.80 -26.70 -1.72
CA GLY A 203 -9.98 -26.91 -2.55
C GLY A 203 -9.98 -26.12 -3.85
N ALA A 204 -8.93 -25.35 -4.14
CA ALA A 204 -8.92 -24.42 -5.26
C ALA A 204 -9.02 -25.09 -6.63
N ALA A 205 -8.61 -26.35 -6.77
CA ALA A 205 -8.76 -27.12 -8.01
C ALA A 205 -10.22 -27.17 -8.51
N LEU A 206 -11.20 -27.02 -7.61
CA LEU A 206 -12.62 -26.86 -7.96
C LEU A 206 -12.86 -25.77 -9.02
N PHE A 207 -12.14 -24.65 -8.92
CA PHE A 207 -12.35 -23.51 -9.84
C PHE A 207 -11.91 -23.84 -11.27
N SER A 208 -10.78 -24.53 -11.45
CA SER A 208 -10.31 -24.93 -12.78
C SER A 208 -11.02 -26.17 -13.30
N ASP A 209 -11.04 -27.25 -12.51
CA ASP A 209 -11.34 -28.60 -12.98
C ASP A 209 -12.84 -28.81 -13.23
N ILE A 210 -13.69 -27.98 -12.61
CA ILE A 210 -15.14 -28.03 -12.78
C ILE A 210 -15.62 -26.82 -13.57
N TYR A 211 -15.41 -25.61 -13.05
CA TYR A 211 -16.06 -24.41 -13.61
C TYR A 211 -15.33 -23.82 -14.81
N ALA A 212 -14.00 -23.68 -14.76
CA ALA A 212 -13.26 -23.20 -15.93
C ALA A 212 -13.35 -24.21 -17.08
N ALA A 213 -13.28 -25.51 -16.77
CA ALA A 213 -13.44 -26.61 -17.71
C ALA A 213 -14.84 -26.70 -18.34
N SER A 214 -15.89 -26.24 -17.64
CA SER A 214 -17.25 -26.15 -18.21
C SER A 214 -17.46 -24.91 -19.10
N GLY A 215 -16.42 -24.07 -19.26
CA GLY A 215 -16.42 -22.90 -20.12
C GLY A 215 -16.75 -21.58 -19.41
N MET A 216 -16.79 -21.58 -18.07
CA MET A 216 -16.86 -20.35 -17.28
C MET A 216 -15.50 -19.64 -17.23
N LYS A 217 -15.50 -18.31 -17.20
CA LYS A 217 -14.35 -17.47 -16.94
C LYS A 217 -14.34 -17.11 -15.47
N ILE A 218 -13.45 -17.73 -14.71
CA ILE A 218 -13.30 -17.47 -13.28
C ILE A 218 -12.14 -16.50 -13.05
N VAL A 219 -12.43 -15.40 -12.36
CA VAL A 219 -11.42 -14.44 -11.89
C VAL A 219 -11.46 -14.41 -10.37
N LEU A 220 -10.33 -14.71 -9.74
CA LEU A 220 -10.14 -14.72 -8.29
C LEU A 220 -9.36 -13.47 -7.87
N SER A 221 -9.72 -12.87 -6.74
CA SER A 221 -8.89 -11.84 -6.11
C SER A 221 -8.81 -11.97 -4.60
N GLY A 222 -7.74 -11.44 -4.03
CA GLY A 222 -7.55 -11.40 -2.58
C GLY A 222 -6.30 -10.62 -2.18
N THR A 223 -6.22 -10.25 -0.91
CA THR A 223 -5.04 -9.55 -0.36
C THR A 223 -4.00 -10.47 0.27
N ASP A 224 -4.35 -11.74 0.49
CA ASP A 224 -3.43 -12.76 0.99
C ASP A 224 -2.62 -13.35 -0.18
N SER A 225 -1.46 -12.75 -0.47
CA SER A 225 -0.60 -13.22 -1.57
C SER A 225 -0.06 -14.63 -1.33
N LEU A 226 0.27 -14.98 -0.08
CA LEU A 226 0.83 -16.30 0.25
C LEU A 226 -0.20 -17.40 0.00
N GLY A 227 -1.47 -17.17 0.38
CA GLY A 227 -2.53 -18.13 0.10
C GLY A 227 -2.60 -18.50 -1.38
N PHE A 228 -2.44 -17.52 -2.28
CA PHE A 228 -2.39 -17.80 -3.72
C PHE A 228 -1.10 -18.46 -4.18
N ILE A 229 0.06 -18.11 -3.63
CA ILE A 229 1.34 -18.76 -3.97
C ILE A 229 1.29 -20.24 -3.61
N PHE A 230 0.86 -20.58 -2.39
CA PHE A 230 0.69 -21.98 -1.97
C PHE A 230 -0.32 -22.72 -2.82
N THR A 231 -1.41 -22.05 -3.20
CA THR A 231 -2.42 -22.65 -4.07
C THR A 231 -1.90 -22.89 -5.49
N GLU A 232 -1.08 -22.00 -6.04
CA GLU A 232 -0.45 -22.15 -7.36
C GLU A 232 0.55 -23.30 -7.38
N ASP A 233 1.34 -23.45 -6.32
CA ASP A 233 2.31 -24.56 -6.19
C ASP A 233 1.63 -25.93 -6.01
N GLU A 234 0.40 -25.97 -5.48
CA GLU A 234 -0.35 -27.18 -5.17
C GLU A 234 -1.54 -27.38 -6.14
N GLU A 235 -2.75 -26.98 -5.73
CA GLU A 235 -4.02 -27.31 -6.41
C GLU A 235 -4.21 -26.67 -7.80
N LEU A 236 -3.55 -25.53 -8.05
CA LEU A 236 -3.67 -24.74 -9.29
C LEU A 236 -2.41 -24.76 -10.17
N TYR A 237 -1.50 -25.72 -9.97
CA TYR A 237 -0.27 -25.86 -10.76
C TYR A 237 -0.54 -25.97 -12.27
N ASP A 238 0.00 -25.03 -13.05
CA ASP A 238 -0.26 -24.83 -14.50
C ASP A 238 -1.75 -24.61 -14.89
N ARG A 239 -2.62 -24.40 -13.89
CA ARG A 239 -4.08 -24.18 -14.05
C ARG A 239 -4.50 -22.75 -13.75
N CYS A 240 -3.57 -21.86 -13.43
CA CYS A 240 -3.86 -20.45 -13.22
C CYS A 240 -2.95 -19.50 -14.00
N ILE A 241 -3.44 -18.26 -14.15
CA ILE A 241 -2.67 -17.12 -14.65
C ILE A 241 -2.58 -16.13 -13.49
N MET A 242 -1.36 -15.93 -13.00
CA MET A 242 -1.07 -15.09 -11.84
C MET A 242 -0.74 -13.66 -12.28
N SER A 243 -1.44 -12.67 -11.73
CA SER A 243 -1.20 -11.25 -11.99
C SER A 243 -1.10 -10.47 -10.68
N HIS A 244 0.12 -10.02 -10.38
CA HIS A 244 0.44 -9.34 -9.13
C HIS A 244 0.21 -7.83 -9.23
N THR A 245 -0.40 -7.24 -8.21
CA THR A 245 -0.76 -5.81 -8.20
C THR A 245 0.03 -4.96 -7.21
N THR A 246 0.94 -5.52 -6.40
CA THR A 246 1.59 -4.78 -5.29
C THR A 246 2.41 -3.58 -5.74
N PHE A 247 3.24 -3.76 -6.77
CA PHE A 247 4.04 -2.66 -7.31
C PHE A 247 3.18 -1.78 -8.24
N ILE A 248 3.22 -0.46 -8.01
CA ILE A 248 2.59 0.56 -8.86
C ILE A 248 3.72 1.55 -9.25
N PRO A 249 4.28 1.46 -10.46
CA PRO A 249 5.36 2.36 -10.88
C PRO A 249 4.91 3.81 -10.92
N TYR A 250 5.85 4.74 -10.80
CA TYR A 250 5.60 6.18 -10.82
C TYR A 250 4.74 6.62 -12.02
N ARG A 251 5.03 6.08 -13.21
CA ARG A 251 4.26 6.37 -14.44
C ARG A 251 2.77 6.05 -14.27
N GLU A 252 2.49 4.87 -13.74
CA GLU A 252 1.13 4.39 -13.52
C GLU A 252 0.45 5.16 -12.39
N PHE A 253 1.17 5.45 -11.31
CA PHE A 253 0.67 6.25 -10.20
C PHE A 253 0.14 7.61 -10.66
N GLU A 254 0.94 8.35 -11.44
CA GLU A 254 0.52 9.67 -11.91
C GLU A 254 -0.66 9.58 -12.88
N MET A 255 -0.64 8.61 -13.79
CA MET A 255 -1.72 8.41 -14.76
C MET A 255 -3.04 7.99 -14.09
N VAL A 256 -2.98 7.03 -13.16
CA VAL A 256 -4.17 6.41 -12.56
C VAL A 256 -4.76 7.29 -11.48
N LEU A 257 -3.91 7.94 -10.67
CA LEU A 257 -4.35 8.73 -9.53
C LEU A 257 -4.47 10.22 -9.85
N GLY A 258 -3.87 10.69 -10.95
CA GLY A 258 -3.89 12.11 -11.33
C GLY A 258 -3.00 13.00 -10.46
N ILE A 259 -2.04 12.42 -9.73
CA ILE A 259 -1.11 13.15 -8.85
C ILE A 259 0.28 13.13 -9.48
N ALA A 260 0.76 14.29 -9.89
CA ALA A 260 2.12 14.47 -10.38
C ALA A 260 3.11 14.75 -9.23
N GLY A 261 4.40 14.57 -9.49
CA GLY A 261 5.46 14.93 -8.57
C GLY A 261 6.12 13.74 -7.87
N ILE A 262 7.45 13.61 -7.98
CA ILE A 262 8.21 12.55 -7.30
C ILE A 262 8.05 12.58 -5.78
N ASP A 263 7.95 13.78 -5.18
CA ASP A 263 7.72 13.93 -3.74
C ASP A 263 6.33 13.42 -3.33
N ASN A 264 5.32 13.53 -4.19
CA ASN A 264 3.99 12.96 -3.92
C ASN A 264 4.01 11.44 -4.05
N TYR A 265 4.76 10.91 -5.02
CA TYR A 265 4.95 9.47 -5.14
C TYR A 265 5.72 8.90 -3.94
N ILE A 266 6.72 9.60 -3.40
CA ILE A 266 7.40 9.20 -2.15
C ILE A 266 6.41 9.07 -0.98
N ARG A 267 5.42 9.97 -0.89
CA ARG A 267 4.44 9.99 0.20
C ARG A 267 3.35 8.94 0.03
N TYR A 268 2.88 8.75 -1.20
CA TYR A 268 1.62 8.05 -1.47
C TYR A 268 1.74 6.87 -2.44
N GLY A 269 2.93 6.69 -3.03
CA GLY A 269 3.22 5.64 -4.00
C GLY A 269 3.00 4.24 -3.45
N GLY A 270 2.76 3.29 -4.34
CA GLY A 270 2.52 1.90 -4.00
C GLY A 270 1.13 1.56 -3.47
N THR A 271 0.25 2.56 -3.24
CA THR A 271 -1.14 2.33 -2.82
C THR A 271 -2.14 3.27 -3.52
N MET A 272 -3.39 2.84 -3.64
CA MET A 272 -4.52 3.63 -4.13
C MET A 272 -5.36 4.17 -2.96
N SER A 273 -5.85 5.42 -3.08
CA SER A 273 -6.71 6.02 -2.06
C SER A 273 -8.16 5.51 -2.11
N ARG A 274 -8.96 5.89 -1.11
CA ARG A 274 -10.41 5.65 -1.12
C ARG A 274 -11.07 6.57 -2.16
N GLY A 275 -11.41 6.01 -3.31
CA GLY A 275 -12.44 6.57 -4.20
C GLY A 275 -11.99 7.57 -5.26
N GLY A 276 -10.68 7.70 -5.54
CA GLY A 276 -10.18 8.44 -6.71
C GLY A 276 -10.41 9.96 -6.72
N THR A 277 -11.03 10.54 -5.69
CA THR A 277 -11.41 11.96 -5.64
C THR A 277 -10.74 12.78 -4.55
N TYR A 278 -10.24 12.17 -3.48
CA TYR A 278 -9.62 12.92 -2.37
C TYR A 278 -8.24 12.36 -2.02
N TYR A 279 -7.24 12.86 -2.73
CA TYR A 279 -5.86 12.75 -2.29
C TYR A 279 -5.52 14.00 -1.47
N ASN A 280 -5.68 13.96 -0.13
CA ASN A 280 -5.08 14.85 0.90
C ASN A 280 -5.87 14.89 2.23
N ASP A 281 -6.67 13.87 2.56
CA ASP A 281 -7.41 13.83 3.84
C ASP A 281 -6.65 13.00 4.90
N ASP A 282 -6.88 13.30 6.17
CA ASP A 282 -6.34 12.57 7.34
C ASP A 282 -6.72 11.07 7.36
N SER A 283 -7.57 10.64 6.42
CA SER A 283 -7.96 9.26 6.14
C SER A 283 -7.02 8.49 5.19
N MET A 284 -5.87 9.07 4.83
CA MET A 284 -4.82 8.44 4.01
C MET A 284 -3.98 7.41 4.78
N ILE A 285 -3.58 6.35 4.09
CA ILE A 285 -2.83 5.21 4.66
C ILE A 285 -1.52 5.67 5.28
N PHE A 286 -0.73 6.47 4.55
CA PHE A 286 0.60 6.93 4.97
C PHE A 286 0.62 8.35 5.55
N ALA A 287 -0.53 8.98 5.78
CA ALA A 287 -0.57 10.34 6.32
C ALA A 287 -0.15 10.44 7.80
N THR A 288 -0.31 9.34 8.55
CA THR A 288 0.17 9.28 9.91
C THR A 288 0.90 7.97 10.15
N LYS A 289 1.79 7.98 11.15
CA LYS A 289 2.46 6.76 11.58
C LYS A 289 1.44 5.72 12.06
N LYS A 290 0.45 6.13 12.85
CA LYS A 290 -0.64 5.26 13.30
C LYS A 290 -1.40 4.57 12.15
N SER A 291 -1.82 5.33 11.13
CA SER A 291 -2.52 4.74 9.97
C SER A 291 -1.60 3.83 9.14
N THR A 292 -0.30 4.11 9.13
CA THR A 292 0.72 3.26 8.49
C THR A 292 0.91 1.97 9.27
N ASP A 293 0.95 2.02 10.61
CA ASP A 293 1.02 0.83 11.46
C ASP A 293 -0.22 -0.03 11.34
N GLU A 294 -1.42 0.56 11.30
CA GLU A 294 -2.65 -0.16 11.00
C GLU A 294 -2.61 -0.84 9.62
N TYR A 295 -1.91 -0.24 8.65
CA TYR A 295 -1.68 -0.86 7.34
C TYR A 295 -0.66 -1.99 7.39
N ILE A 296 0.50 -1.81 8.03
CA ILE A 296 1.50 -2.87 8.18
C ILE A 296 0.87 -4.05 8.93
N ASP A 297 0.20 -3.79 10.04
CA ASP A 297 -0.49 -4.79 10.83
C ASP A 297 -1.56 -5.52 9.99
N SER A 298 -2.40 -4.80 9.27
CA SER A 298 -3.51 -5.42 8.53
C SER A 298 -3.16 -6.02 7.17
N ALA A 299 -2.17 -5.48 6.45
CA ALA A 299 -1.84 -5.87 5.07
C ALA A 299 -0.58 -6.73 4.98
N ILE A 300 0.28 -6.69 6.01
CA ILE A 300 1.53 -7.44 6.03
C ILE A 300 1.45 -8.48 7.15
N ALA A 301 1.23 -8.07 8.40
CA ALA A 301 1.35 -8.95 9.56
C ALA A 301 0.18 -9.94 9.71
N ARG A 302 -1.08 -9.48 9.60
CA ARG A 302 -2.29 -10.32 9.73
C ARG A 302 -2.46 -11.28 8.57
N ASN A 303 -2.03 -10.89 7.36
CA ASN A 303 -2.09 -11.76 6.20
C ASN A 303 -1.23 -13.01 6.41
N ILE A 304 -0.02 -12.89 7.00
CA ILE A 304 0.81 -14.05 7.37
C ILE A 304 0.03 -15.05 8.21
N GLN A 305 -0.65 -14.58 9.26
CA GLN A 305 -1.41 -15.48 10.12
C GLN A 305 -2.54 -16.17 9.38
N HIS A 306 -3.23 -15.44 8.51
CA HIS A 306 -4.33 -15.98 7.73
C HIS A 306 -3.83 -17.10 6.81
N SER A 307 -2.78 -16.85 6.05
CA SER A 307 -2.17 -17.85 5.16
C SER A 307 -1.69 -19.07 5.95
N LEU A 308 -1.02 -18.86 7.08
CA LEU A 308 -0.45 -19.94 7.89
C LEU A 308 -1.48 -20.74 8.69
N LYS A 309 -2.60 -20.14 9.07
CA LYS A 309 -3.68 -20.86 9.75
C LYS A 309 -4.35 -21.87 8.82
N ASN A 310 -4.49 -21.49 7.55
CA ASN A 310 -5.22 -22.27 6.55
C ASN A 310 -4.29 -23.17 5.73
N TYR A 311 -2.98 -23.09 5.93
CA TYR A 311 -2.00 -23.97 5.32
C TYR A 311 -1.70 -25.16 6.22
N GLN A 312 -2.04 -26.38 5.78
CA GLN A 312 -1.88 -27.61 6.59
C GLN A 312 -0.43 -28.08 6.76
N ASN A 313 0.52 -27.56 5.96
CA ASN A 313 1.94 -27.85 6.13
C ASN A 313 2.55 -26.98 7.25
N GLU A 314 2.56 -27.53 8.46
CA GLU A 314 2.89 -26.87 9.74
C GLU A 314 4.35 -26.35 9.90
N GLY A 315 5.17 -26.38 8.83
CA GLY A 315 6.61 -26.11 8.90
C GLY A 315 7.07 -24.70 8.55
N HIS A 316 6.43 -24.03 7.59
CA HIS A 316 6.91 -22.75 7.04
C HIS A 316 6.43 -21.54 7.84
N PHE A 317 7.30 -20.53 8.04
CA PHE A 317 7.02 -19.26 8.74
C PHE A 317 6.53 -19.39 10.19
N ARG A 318 6.87 -20.50 10.86
CA ARG A 318 6.46 -20.74 12.26
C ARG A 318 7.02 -19.67 13.20
N SER A 319 8.21 -19.17 12.92
CA SER A 319 8.88 -18.15 13.74
C SER A 319 8.19 -16.79 13.57
N LEU A 320 7.65 -16.46 12.39
CA LEU A 320 6.82 -15.26 12.19
C LEU A 320 5.53 -15.30 12.99
N LYS A 321 4.88 -16.47 13.08
CA LYS A 321 3.65 -16.63 13.86
C LYS A 321 3.88 -16.30 15.33
N GLU A 322 4.98 -16.79 15.90
CA GLU A 322 5.36 -16.48 17.28
C GLU A 322 5.56 -14.97 17.49
N LEU A 323 6.28 -14.30 16.59
CA LEU A 323 6.46 -12.85 16.65
C LEU A 323 5.15 -12.08 16.53
N TYR A 324 4.25 -12.50 15.66
CA TYR A 324 2.95 -11.86 15.53
C TYR A 324 2.12 -12.04 16.80
N ASP A 325 2.01 -13.26 17.35
CA ASP A 325 1.19 -13.56 18.53
C ASP A 325 1.62 -12.74 19.76
N LYS A 326 2.88 -12.28 19.78
CA LYS A 326 3.45 -11.40 20.80
C LYS A 326 3.40 -9.90 20.45
N ASN A 327 2.83 -9.54 19.31
CA ASN A 327 2.84 -8.17 18.75
C ASN A 327 4.27 -7.63 18.60
N GLU A 328 5.18 -8.44 18.06
CA GLU A 328 6.60 -8.12 17.85
C GLU A 328 7.00 -8.13 16.37
N LEU A 329 6.18 -8.71 15.49
CA LEU A 329 6.44 -8.71 14.06
C LEU A 329 6.38 -7.31 13.43
N THR A 330 5.35 -6.53 13.75
CA THR A 330 5.25 -5.11 13.32
C THR A 330 6.47 -4.32 13.78
N SER A 331 6.95 -4.61 15.00
CA SER A 331 8.15 -4.01 15.56
C SER A 331 9.40 -4.34 14.75
N ALA A 332 9.60 -5.62 14.41
CA ALA A 332 10.71 -6.09 13.59
C ALA A 332 10.69 -5.47 12.19
N ILE A 333 9.53 -5.40 11.54
CA ILE A 333 9.35 -4.78 10.22
C ILE A 333 9.66 -3.27 10.29
N ASN A 334 9.08 -2.54 11.25
CA ASN A 334 9.35 -1.10 11.43
C ASN A 334 10.83 -0.81 11.65
N ARG A 335 11.52 -1.73 12.34
CA ARG A 335 12.95 -1.64 12.61
C ARG A 335 13.81 -1.86 11.37
N ILE A 336 13.44 -2.79 10.49
CA ILE A 336 14.11 -3.00 9.20
C ILE A 336 13.89 -1.79 8.27
N VAL A 337 12.66 -1.26 8.23
CA VAL A 337 12.34 -0.07 7.43
C VAL A 337 13.09 1.16 7.93
N GLU A 338 13.44 1.28 9.22
CA GLU A 338 14.21 2.43 9.72
C GLU A 338 15.70 2.35 9.35
N ASP A 339 16.30 1.16 9.26
CA ASP A 339 17.73 1.01 8.97
C ASP A 339 18.10 1.61 7.60
N ILE A 340 19.19 2.37 7.52
CA ILE A 340 19.59 3.11 6.30
C ILE A 340 19.69 2.20 5.07
N ASN A 341 20.23 1.01 5.27
CA ASN A 341 20.46 0.02 4.20
C ASN A 341 19.38 -1.06 4.18
N HIS A 342 18.37 -0.92 5.04
CA HIS A 342 17.31 -1.90 5.25
C HIS A 342 17.88 -3.30 5.46
N ARG A 343 19.00 -3.40 6.20
CA ARG A 343 19.73 -4.65 6.34
C ARG A 343 18.95 -5.65 7.18
N PHE A 344 18.65 -6.78 6.57
CA PHE A 344 18.13 -7.96 7.24
C PHE A 344 19.28 -8.65 7.97
N THR A 345 19.68 -8.11 9.12
CA THR A 345 20.71 -8.67 10.01
C THR A 345 20.15 -8.79 11.42
N LEU A 346 20.58 -9.81 12.16
CA LEU A 346 20.19 -9.98 13.55
C LEU A 346 20.58 -8.75 14.40
N GLU A 347 21.76 -8.17 14.12
CA GLU A 347 22.25 -6.96 14.79
C GLU A 347 21.26 -5.80 14.67
N VAL A 348 20.71 -5.56 13.47
CA VAL A 348 19.70 -4.50 13.26
C VAL A 348 18.48 -4.73 14.12
N LEU A 349 18.01 -5.98 14.22
CA LEU A 349 16.82 -6.37 14.96
C LEU A 349 17.00 -6.34 16.49
N THR A 350 18.21 -6.57 17.01
CA THR A 350 18.45 -6.74 18.46
C THR A 350 19.19 -5.60 19.15
N ARG A 351 19.88 -4.70 18.42
CA ARG A 351 20.62 -3.58 19.03
C ARG A 351 19.68 -2.60 19.77
N ASP A 352 20.19 -1.62 20.48
CA ASP A 352 19.33 -0.54 20.99
C ASP A 352 18.94 0.41 19.86
N PHE A 353 17.68 0.85 19.88
CA PHE A 353 17.18 1.78 18.87
C PHE A 353 17.93 3.11 18.93
N LYS A 354 18.43 3.52 17.76
CA LYS A 354 19.02 4.83 17.52
C LYS A 354 18.69 5.24 16.11
N SER A 355 18.07 6.40 15.95
CA SER A 355 17.74 6.87 14.62
C SER A 355 18.99 7.14 13.82
N ASN A 356 19.04 6.50 12.66
CA ASN A 356 20.12 6.70 11.71
C ASN A 356 20.00 8.05 10.99
N ASP A 357 18.76 8.45 10.68
CA ASP A 357 18.48 9.72 10.01
C ASP A 357 18.92 10.92 10.83
N LEU A 358 18.79 10.88 12.16
CA LEU A 358 19.28 11.94 13.05
C LEU A 358 20.78 12.19 12.88
N GLY A 359 21.58 11.12 12.86
CA GLY A 359 23.03 11.23 12.73
C GLY A 359 23.46 11.80 11.38
N ILE A 360 22.82 11.36 10.30
CA ILE A 360 23.10 11.88 8.96
C ILE A 360 22.64 13.33 8.83
N SER A 361 21.42 13.63 9.31
CA SER A 361 20.84 14.96 9.32
C SER A 361 21.71 15.97 10.07
N ALA A 362 22.22 15.61 11.26
CA ALA A 362 23.10 16.48 12.03
C ALA A 362 24.38 16.81 11.25
N ARG A 363 24.99 15.80 10.61
CA ARG A 363 26.18 15.99 9.78
C ARG A 363 25.90 16.88 8.55
N ASN A 364 24.74 16.72 7.92
CA ASN A 364 24.37 17.47 6.72
C ASN A 364 23.99 18.92 7.04
N LEU A 365 23.29 19.17 8.15
CA LEU A 365 22.99 20.52 8.63
C LEU A 365 24.26 21.31 8.96
N ARG A 366 25.27 20.68 9.59
CA ARG A 366 26.58 21.32 9.84
C ARG A 366 27.32 21.69 8.55
N LYS A 367 27.16 20.89 7.50
CA LYS A 367 27.83 21.08 6.20
C LYS A 367 27.00 21.89 5.20
N ASP A 368 25.84 22.40 5.61
CA ASP A 368 25.00 23.19 4.71
C ASP A 368 25.73 24.46 4.28
N ARG A 369 25.93 24.62 2.97
CA ARG A 369 26.75 25.72 2.44
C ARG A 369 26.07 27.08 2.59
N GLN A 370 24.74 27.10 2.60
CA GLN A 370 24.00 28.35 2.65
C GLN A 370 23.83 28.79 4.08
N ASN A 371 23.38 27.90 4.98
CA ASN A 371 23.28 28.22 6.39
C ASN A 371 23.57 26.98 7.25
N PRO A 372 24.83 26.82 7.69
CA PRO A 372 25.23 25.79 8.65
C PRO A 372 24.38 25.87 9.92
N ASN A 373 24.00 24.72 10.47
CA ASN A 373 23.22 24.63 11.70
C ASN A 373 23.66 23.41 12.54
N ASP A 374 23.81 23.59 13.85
CA ASP A 374 24.24 22.58 14.82
C ASP A 374 23.16 22.26 15.86
N ILE A 375 21.88 22.63 15.62
CA ILE A 375 20.80 22.43 16.59
C ILE A 375 20.68 20.98 17.05
N LEU A 376 20.90 20.01 16.14
CA LEU A 376 20.80 18.58 16.45
C LEU A 376 21.94 18.07 17.36
N ASP A 377 23.00 18.86 17.57
CA ASP A 377 24.05 18.54 18.56
C ASP A 377 23.65 18.95 19.98
N ASN A 378 22.65 19.82 20.08
CA ASN A 378 22.23 20.43 21.32
C ASN A 378 20.90 19.87 21.84
N ILE A 379 20.17 19.03 21.10
CA ILE A 379 18.92 18.42 21.58
C ILE A 379 19.17 17.28 22.58
N ASP A 380 18.13 16.88 23.33
CA ASP A 380 18.16 15.64 24.11
C ASP A 380 17.97 14.44 23.17
N ILE A 381 19.08 13.97 22.59
CA ILE A 381 19.10 12.84 21.65
C ILE A 381 18.50 11.57 22.27
N ALA A 382 18.70 11.34 23.56
CA ALA A 382 18.17 10.16 24.23
C ALA A 382 16.64 10.21 24.29
N ARG A 383 16.09 11.35 24.70
CA ARG A 383 14.64 11.58 24.73
C ARG A 383 14.02 11.55 23.33
N VAL A 384 14.65 12.15 22.34
CA VAL A 384 14.15 12.14 20.94
C VAL A 384 14.14 10.72 20.39
N ASN A 385 15.18 9.91 20.64
CA ASN A 385 15.18 8.51 20.23
C ASN A 385 14.12 7.70 20.95
N ASP A 386 13.90 7.91 22.25
CA ASP A 386 12.86 7.19 23.01
C ASP A 386 11.44 7.52 22.50
N ILE A 387 11.14 8.81 22.30
CA ILE A 387 9.85 9.24 21.72
C ILE A 387 9.68 8.65 20.32
N LEU A 388 10.73 8.69 19.49
CA LEU A 388 10.67 8.14 18.14
C LEU A 388 10.47 6.62 18.17
N LYS A 389 11.20 5.89 19.00
CA LYS A 389 11.07 4.44 19.19
C LYS A 389 9.61 4.08 19.49
N ASN A 390 9.00 4.80 20.43
CA ASN A 390 7.59 4.62 20.82
C ASN A 390 6.62 4.97 19.68
N LEU A 391 6.87 6.06 18.95
CA LEU A 391 6.08 6.42 17.76
C LEU A 391 6.19 5.37 16.65
N LEU A 392 7.33 4.70 16.52
CA LEU A 392 7.58 3.67 15.52
C LEU A 392 7.16 2.27 15.97
N GLU A 393 6.67 2.11 17.19
CA GLU A 393 6.36 0.81 17.80
C GLU A 393 7.54 -0.18 17.76
N ILE A 394 8.77 0.36 17.86
CA ILE A 394 10.00 -0.43 17.88
C ILE A 394 10.31 -0.86 19.31
N LYS A 395 10.60 -2.14 19.52
CA LYS A 395 11.02 -2.71 20.80
C LYS A 395 12.51 -2.97 20.79
N ASN A 396 13.18 -2.59 21.88
CA ASN A 396 14.54 -3.04 22.16
C ASN A 396 14.54 -4.46 22.72
N LYS A 397 15.73 -5.07 22.81
CA LYS A 397 15.89 -6.45 23.25
C LYS A 397 15.32 -6.70 24.65
N ASP A 398 15.43 -5.73 25.55
CA ASP A 398 14.89 -5.79 26.91
C ASP A 398 13.36 -5.65 26.98
N GLU A 399 12.74 -5.16 25.91
CA GLU A 399 11.28 -4.99 25.76
C GLU A 399 10.63 -6.12 24.95
N GLN A 400 11.45 -6.97 24.31
CA GLN A 400 11.03 -8.13 23.54
C GLN A 400 10.71 -9.31 24.47
N SER A 401 9.63 -10.01 24.17
CA SER A 401 9.22 -11.24 24.84
C SER A 401 9.62 -12.48 24.06
N VAL A 402 9.94 -12.34 22.77
CA VAL A 402 10.51 -13.39 21.93
C VAL A 402 12.00 -13.10 21.72
N GLU A 403 12.84 -14.13 21.90
CA GLU A 403 14.25 -14.01 21.53
C GLU A 403 14.37 -14.04 20.00
N LEU A 404 14.81 -12.94 19.40
CA LEU A 404 15.05 -12.89 17.97
C LEU A 404 16.27 -13.74 17.59
N LEU A 405 16.04 -14.66 16.66
CA LEU A 405 17.01 -15.61 16.10
C LEU A 405 17.16 -15.38 14.59
N ASP A 406 18.19 -15.98 13.98
CA ASP A 406 18.42 -15.82 12.53
C ASP A 406 17.27 -16.37 11.68
N GLU A 407 16.58 -17.41 12.15
CA GLU A 407 15.38 -17.98 11.52
C GLU A 407 14.28 -16.93 11.33
N HIS A 408 14.02 -16.12 12.36
CA HIS A 408 13.07 -15.00 12.25
C HIS A 408 13.47 -14.01 11.17
N ARG A 409 14.75 -13.66 11.08
CA ARG A 409 15.28 -12.71 10.10
C ARG A 409 15.11 -13.24 8.68
N VAL A 410 15.45 -14.50 8.45
CA VAL A 410 15.29 -15.19 7.16
C VAL A 410 13.82 -15.20 6.77
N GLU A 411 12.95 -15.66 7.67
CA GLU A 411 11.51 -15.75 7.42
C GLU A 411 10.88 -14.37 7.13
N ILE A 412 11.25 -13.30 7.86
CA ILE A 412 10.73 -11.95 7.60
C ILE A 412 11.14 -11.50 6.20
N LYS A 413 12.38 -11.76 5.81
CA LYS A 413 12.89 -11.38 4.49
C LYS A 413 12.18 -12.15 3.39
N GLU A 414 12.14 -13.47 3.49
CA GLU A 414 11.46 -14.34 2.53
C GLU A 414 10.01 -13.93 2.35
N TYR A 415 9.32 -13.60 3.45
CA TYR A 415 7.95 -13.13 3.37
C TYR A 415 7.81 -11.80 2.62
N LEU A 416 8.63 -10.80 2.92
CA LEU A 416 8.57 -9.51 2.25
C LEU A 416 8.95 -9.61 0.76
N ASP A 417 9.87 -10.51 0.41
CA ASP A 417 10.24 -10.79 -0.98
C ASP A 417 9.08 -11.46 -1.73
N LEU A 418 8.38 -12.45 -1.13
CA LEU A 418 7.19 -13.09 -1.71
C LEU A 418 6.01 -12.11 -1.93
N LEU A 419 5.98 -11.00 -1.20
CA LEU A 419 4.99 -9.94 -1.38
C LEU A 419 5.37 -8.92 -2.47
N ASP A 420 6.52 -9.07 -3.14
CA ASP A 420 7.21 -8.03 -3.91
C ASP A 420 7.29 -6.69 -3.15
N LEU A 421 7.41 -6.73 -1.81
CA LEU A 421 7.61 -5.54 -1.00
C LEU A 421 9.05 -5.09 -0.98
N THR A 422 9.98 -6.03 -1.19
CA THR A 422 11.41 -5.80 -1.11
C THR A 422 12.10 -6.27 -2.38
N VAL A 423 13.09 -5.50 -2.82
CA VAL A 423 13.97 -5.85 -3.94
C VAL A 423 15.42 -5.59 -3.52
N GLU A 424 16.29 -6.55 -3.76
CA GLU A 424 17.72 -6.38 -3.52
C GLU A 424 18.41 -5.65 -4.67
N ILE A 425 19.13 -4.59 -4.35
CA ILE A 425 20.04 -3.89 -5.25
C ILE A 425 21.47 -4.18 -4.81
N GLU A 426 22.28 -4.74 -5.70
CA GLU A 426 23.67 -5.03 -5.40
C GLU A 426 24.49 -3.75 -5.24
N THR A 427 25.45 -3.78 -4.32
CA THR A 427 26.53 -2.80 -4.24
C THR A 427 27.84 -3.50 -4.56
N ARG A 428 28.39 -3.19 -5.73
CA ARG A 428 29.65 -3.78 -6.23
C ARG A 428 30.82 -2.89 -5.85
N TRP A 429 31.92 -3.51 -5.46
CA TRP A 429 33.13 -2.79 -5.03
C TRP A 429 34.25 -2.98 -6.04
N MET A 430 34.84 -1.88 -6.49
CA MET A 430 36.01 -1.93 -7.38
C MET A 430 37.29 -2.38 -6.66
N THR A 431 37.30 -2.33 -5.33
CA THR A 431 38.44 -2.76 -4.49
C THR A 431 38.36 -4.21 -4.02
N ASP A 432 37.16 -4.80 -4.01
CA ASP A 432 36.93 -6.18 -3.55
C ASP A 432 35.72 -6.79 -4.27
N PHE A 433 35.99 -7.52 -5.33
CA PHE A 433 34.95 -8.09 -6.19
C PHE A 433 34.23 -9.29 -5.56
N ASN A 434 34.78 -9.88 -4.49
CA ASN A 434 34.15 -11.00 -3.80
C ASN A 434 33.18 -10.52 -2.71
N ARG A 435 33.22 -9.22 -2.38
CA ARG A 435 32.31 -8.64 -1.41
C ARG A 435 30.88 -8.63 -1.96
N LYS A 436 30.03 -9.42 -1.32
CA LYS A 436 28.58 -9.42 -1.54
C LYS A 436 27.94 -8.44 -0.57
N ASP A 437 27.57 -7.27 -1.07
CA ASP A 437 26.84 -6.27 -0.30
C ASP A 437 25.56 -5.94 -1.07
N THR A 438 24.43 -5.90 -0.37
CA THR A 438 23.13 -5.63 -0.97
C THR A 438 22.39 -4.59 -0.14
N ARG A 439 21.67 -3.74 -0.84
CA ARG A 439 20.74 -2.78 -0.28
C ARG A 439 19.34 -3.26 -0.60
N THR A 440 18.51 -3.46 0.43
CA THR A 440 17.11 -3.80 0.19
C THR A 440 16.31 -2.53 -0.04
N VAL A 441 15.54 -2.48 -1.12
CA VAL A 441 14.66 -1.36 -1.48
C VAL A 441 13.22 -1.78 -1.30
N PHE A 442 12.41 -0.93 -0.67
CA PHE A 442 10.97 -1.14 -0.50
C PHE A 442 10.17 -0.61 -1.68
N SER A 443 9.25 -1.42 -2.21
CA SER A 443 8.38 -1.05 -3.35
C SER A 443 7.27 -0.06 -2.99
N GLN A 444 7.01 0.14 -1.70
CA GLN A 444 6.04 1.12 -1.17
C GLN A 444 6.76 2.21 -0.37
N PRO A 445 7.16 3.33 -1.01
CA PRO A 445 7.96 4.37 -0.35
C PRO A 445 7.23 5.04 0.81
N GLY A 446 5.88 5.08 0.80
CA GLY A 446 5.09 5.71 1.86
C GLY A 446 5.33 5.14 3.26
N ILE A 447 5.69 3.84 3.36
CA ILE A 447 6.03 3.21 4.64
C ILE A 447 7.22 3.93 5.28
N ARG A 448 8.28 4.15 4.51
CA ARG A 448 9.50 4.82 4.98
C ARG A 448 9.28 6.32 5.20
N TYR A 449 8.51 6.97 4.33
CA TYR A 449 8.19 8.39 4.51
C TYR A 449 7.44 8.65 5.83
N SER A 450 6.53 7.76 6.24
CA SER A 450 5.81 7.88 7.52
C SER A 450 6.76 7.91 8.74
N GLN A 451 7.90 7.20 8.67
CA GLN A 451 8.91 7.21 9.73
C GLN A 451 9.71 8.51 9.76
N ALA A 452 10.00 9.08 8.58
CA ALA A 452 10.62 10.39 8.48
C ALA A 452 9.74 11.47 9.13
N GLU A 453 8.42 11.41 8.94
CA GLU A 453 7.48 12.31 9.62
C GLU A 453 7.39 12.05 11.12
N ALA A 454 7.46 10.79 11.56
CA ALA A 454 7.54 10.46 12.99
C ALA A 454 8.80 11.04 13.64
N LEU A 455 9.93 11.04 12.94
CA LEU A 455 11.16 11.69 13.39
C LEU A 455 10.96 13.19 13.59
N ILE A 456 10.34 13.89 12.63
CA ILE A 456 10.02 15.31 12.78
C ILE A 456 9.09 15.54 13.98
N LYS A 457 8.06 14.70 14.16
CA LYS A 457 7.16 14.78 15.33
C LYS A 457 7.91 14.58 16.64
N SER A 458 8.89 13.68 16.68
CA SER A 458 9.75 13.48 17.85
C SER A 458 10.64 14.71 18.13
N LEU A 459 11.29 15.27 17.10
CA LEU A 459 12.10 16.48 17.22
C LEU A 459 11.27 17.68 17.71
N MET A 460 10.04 17.82 17.23
CA MET A 460 9.11 18.84 17.69
C MET A 460 8.74 18.69 19.17
N GLN A 461 9.04 17.55 19.80
CA GLN A 461 8.83 17.35 21.23
C GLN A 461 10.01 17.78 22.11
N ASP A 462 11.19 18.04 21.54
CA ASP A 462 12.37 18.53 22.26
C ASP A 462 12.26 20.02 22.60
N GLU A 463 12.62 20.41 23.83
CA GLU A 463 12.48 21.80 24.29
C GLU A 463 13.38 22.77 23.53
N ARG A 464 14.63 22.39 23.24
CA ARG A 464 15.60 23.26 22.55
C ARG A 464 15.21 23.44 21.09
N PHE A 465 14.75 22.37 20.44
CA PHE A 465 14.23 22.45 19.08
C PHE A 465 12.96 23.32 18.98
N ARG A 466 12.07 23.24 19.98
CA ARG A 466 10.88 24.11 20.08
C ARG A 466 11.21 25.58 20.36
N ASN A 467 12.38 25.90 20.88
CA ASN A 467 12.80 27.27 21.13
C ASN A 467 13.35 27.97 19.89
N LEU A 468 13.58 27.25 18.79
CA LEU A 468 13.86 27.86 17.48
C LEU A 468 12.70 28.73 17.01
N SER A 469 13.04 29.80 16.28
CA SER A 469 12.03 30.58 15.55
C SER A 469 11.28 29.69 14.55
N LEU A 470 10.02 30.03 14.23
CA LEU A 470 9.23 29.28 13.27
C LEU A 470 9.93 29.14 11.90
N PRO A 471 10.56 30.19 11.33
CA PRO A 471 11.30 30.06 10.07
C PRO A 471 12.48 29.10 10.15
N GLU A 472 13.28 29.16 11.21
CA GLU A 472 14.43 28.25 11.41
C GLU A 472 13.96 26.82 11.57
N ARG A 473 12.89 26.60 12.34
CA ARG A 473 12.33 25.28 12.58
C ARG A 473 11.79 24.64 11.30
N ASN A 474 11.05 25.40 10.50
CA ASN A 474 10.52 24.93 9.21
C ASN A 474 11.66 24.55 8.28
N ARG A 475 12.67 25.42 8.18
CA ARG A 475 13.84 25.17 7.36
C ARG A 475 14.61 23.92 7.77
N VAL A 476 14.91 23.75 9.06
CA VAL A 476 15.64 22.56 9.55
C VAL A 476 14.82 21.30 9.28
N THR A 477 13.51 21.35 9.51
CA THR A 477 12.57 20.25 9.24
C THR A 477 12.55 19.88 7.76
N GLU A 478 12.39 20.87 6.87
CA GLU A 478 12.42 20.67 5.41
C GLU A 478 13.75 20.08 4.97
N ARG A 479 14.87 20.56 5.52
CA ARG A 479 16.20 20.06 5.18
C ARG A 479 16.39 18.59 5.55
N ILE A 480 15.89 18.18 6.72
CA ILE A 480 15.89 16.78 7.16
C ILE A 480 15.03 15.93 6.23
N LEU A 481 13.81 16.39 5.92
CA LEU A 481 12.90 15.63 5.06
C LEU A 481 13.43 15.49 3.63
N ASP A 482 13.99 16.55 3.03
CA ASP A 482 14.53 16.49 1.68
C ASP A 482 15.76 15.58 1.58
N GLU A 483 16.55 15.50 2.64
CA GLU A 483 17.68 14.58 2.77
C GLU A 483 17.23 13.11 2.76
N ILE A 484 16.18 12.79 3.53
CA ILE A 484 15.58 11.44 3.56
C ILE A 484 14.90 11.12 2.23
N LYS A 485 14.09 12.06 1.69
CA LYS A 485 13.45 11.91 0.36
C LYS A 485 14.49 11.69 -0.73
N GLY A 486 15.68 12.27 -0.63
CA GLY A 486 16.73 12.06 -1.60
C GLY A 486 17.22 10.62 -1.67
N ARG A 487 17.42 9.97 -0.52
CA ARG A 487 17.70 8.52 -0.47
C ARG A 487 16.53 7.72 -1.04
N MET A 488 15.30 8.07 -0.68
CA MET A 488 14.12 7.35 -1.17
C MET A 488 13.93 7.48 -2.68
N MET A 489 14.23 8.66 -3.24
CA MET A 489 14.18 8.89 -4.68
C MET A 489 15.23 8.04 -5.41
N GLU A 490 16.42 7.92 -4.84
CA GLU A 490 17.47 7.04 -5.36
C GLU A 490 17.03 5.57 -5.36
N ASP A 491 16.43 5.11 -4.26
CA ASP A 491 15.87 3.77 -4.13
C ASP A 491 14.78 3.51 -5.17
N ILE A 492 13.86 4.46 -5.38
CA ILE A 492 12.81 4.38 -6.42
C ILE A 492 13.44 4.26 -7.81
N VAL A 493 14.41 5.11 -8.16
CA VAL A 493 15.07 5.07 -9.47
C VAL A 493 15.77 3.74 -9.71
N LEU A 494 16.49 3.21 -8.72
CA LEU A 494 17.14 1.90 -8.79
C LEU A 494 16.13 0.77 -8.99
N LEU A 495 15.06 0.77 -8.20
CA LEU A 495 13.98 -0.22 -8.25
C LEU A 495 13.32 -0.25 -9.62
N GLU A 496 12.78 0.89 -10.08
CA GLU A 496 12.02 0.92 -11.34
C GLU A 496 12.93 0.67 -12.55
N THR A 497 14.20 1.09 -12.51
CA THR A 497 15.16 0.79 -13.57
C THR A 497 15.46 -0.70 -13.63
N LYS A 498 15.66 -1.36 -12.48
CA LYS A 498 15.90 -2.81 -12.41
C LYS A 498 14.70 -3.61 -12.91
N LEU A 499 13.49 -3.21 -12.54
CA LEU A 499 12.27 -3.91 -12.95
C LEU A 499 11.95 -3.75 -14.45
N SER A 500 12.26 -2.60 -15.04
CA SER A 500 12.03 -2.32 -16.47
C SER A 500 13.11 -2.90 -17.38
N ARG A 501 14.39 -2.87 -16.98
CA ARG A 501 15.52 -3.30 -17.81
C ARG A 501 15.97 -4.72 -17.47
N LYS A 502 15.13 -5.71 -17.77
CA LYS A 502 15.36 -7.14 -17.43
C LYS A 502 16.62 -7.76 -18.03
N ASN A 503 17.11 -7.23 -19.16
CA ASN A 503 18.34 -7.70 -19.81
C ASN A 503 19.60 -7.00 -19.28
N CYS A 504 19.46 -6.09 -18.31
CA CYS A 504 20.57 -5.36 -17.72
C CYS A 504 20.74 -5.71 -16.25
N GLU A 505 21.98 -5.64 -15.80
CA GLU A 505 22.33 -5.64 -14.39
C GLU A 505 22.31 -4.19 -13.89
N VAL A 506 21.49 -3.91 -12.87
CA VAL A 506 21.36 -2.59 -12.23
C VAL A 506 21.91 -2.67 -10.81
N PHE A 507 22.95 -1.88 -10.52
CA PHE A 507 23.66 -1.93 -9.24
C PHE A 507 24.31 -0.58 -8.88
N LYS A 508 24.67 -0.43 -7.60
CA LYS A 508 25.54 0.65 -7.12
C LYS A 508 27.00 0.27 -7.31
N LEU A 509 27.84 1.20 -7.73
CA LEU A 509 29.28 0.94 -7.91
C LEU A 509 30.13 1.78 -6.96
N GLN A 510 30.79 1.11 -6.02
CA GLN A 510 31.62 1.72 -4.99
C GLN A 510 33.11 1.67 -5.36
N PHE A 511 33.79 2.80 -5.17
CA PHE A 511 35.25 2.93 -5.29
C PHE A 511 35.88 3.14 -3.92
N ALA A 512 37.22 3.11 -3.85
CA ALA A 512 37.95 3.47 -2.63
C ALA A 512 37.58 4.87 -2.11
N VAL A 513 37.28 5.81 -3.01
CA VAL A 513 36.80 7.15 -2.68
C VAL A 513 35.69 7.55 -3.66
N GLY A 514 34.45 7.56 -3.18
CA GLY A 514 33.25 7.90 -3.95
C GLY A 514 32.54 6.68 -4.54
N GLU A 515 31.46 6.95 -5.26
CA GLU A 515 30.57 5.95 -5.83
C GLU A 515 29.92 6.47 -7.13
N PHE A 516 29.32 5.56 -7.88
CA PHE A 516 28.23 5.88 -8.80
C PHE A 516 26.93 5.38 -8.18
N ASP A 517 25.93 6.26 -8.09
CA ASP A 517 24.64 5.98 -7.48
C ASP A 517 23.88 4.87 -8.23
N MET A 518 24.09 4.76 -9.55
CA MET A 518 23.56 3.66 -10.35
C MET A 518 24.44 3.40 -11.58
N VAL A 519 24.66 2.12 -11.87
CA VAL A 519 25.24 1.61 -13.13
C VAL A 519 24.21 0.67 -13.75
N VAL A 520 23.95 0.86 -15.03
CA VAL A 520 23.14 -0.07 -15.83
C VAL A 520 24.05 -0.75 -16.83
N PHE A 521 24.33 -2.03 -16.62
CA PHE A 521 25.25 -2.82 -17.44
C PHE A 521 24.46 -3.81 -18.30
N ASN A 522 24.67 -3.79 -19.61
CA ASN A 522 24.15 -4.80 -20.52
C ASN A 522 25.26 -5.82 -20.85
N PRO A 523 25.20 -7.05 -20.28
CA PRO A 523 26.23 -8.06 -20.52
C PRO A 523 26.25 -8.56 -21.97
N ASP A 524 25.10 -8.56 -22.66
CA ASP A 524 24.99 -9.06 -24.03
C ASP A 524 25.62 -8.10 -25.04
N GLU A 525 25.43 -6.78 -24.84
CA GLU A 525 26.01 -5.75 -25.70
C GLU A 525 27.41 -5.30 -25.27
N GLY A 526 27.84 -5.67 -24.06
CA GLY A 526 29.14 -5.27 -23.51
C GLY A 526 29.25 -3.76 -23.32
N ASN A 527 28.21 -3.12 -22.81
CA ASN A 527 28.17 -1.69 -22.58
C ASN A 527 27.51 -1.30 -21.25
N CYS A 528 27.76 -0.07 -20.80
CA CYS A 528 27.17 0.44 -19.57
C CYS A 528 26.81 1.92 -19.62
N GLU A 529 25.82 2.28 -18.80
CA GLU A 529 25.41 3.66 -18.54
C GLU A 529 25.68 4.01 -17.07
N LEU A 530 26.20 5.22 -16.82
CA LEU A 530 26.59 5.69 -15.49
C LEU A 530 25.69 6.82 -15.02
N TYR A 531 25.27 6.76 -13.76
CA TYR A 531 24.29 7.69 -13.21
C TYR A 531 24.67 8.26 -11.84
N GLU A 532 24.30 9.51 -11.63
CA GLU A 532 24.21 10.19 -10.35
C GLU A 532 22.77 10.63 -10.12
N ILE A 533 22.22 10.39 -8.93
CA ILE A 533 20.81 10.67 -8.59
C ILE A 533 20.76 11.73 -7.49
N LYS A 534 20.11 12.85 -7.76
CA LYS A 534 20.17 14.05 -6.89
C LYS A 534 18.79 14.66 -6.72
N HIS A 535 18.27 14.68 -5.50
CA HIS A 535 16.96 15.28 -5.17
C HIS A 535 16.90 16.80 -5.35
N SER A 536 18.02 17.46 -5.63
CA SER A 536 18.05 18.89 -5.88
C SER A 536 17.29 19.28 -7.16
N THR A 537 16.71 20.48 -7.15
CA THR A 537 16.15 21.14 -8.34
C THR A 537 17.20 21.94 -9.12
N GLU A 538 18.36 22.18 -8.53
CA GLU A 538 19.44 22.99 -9.10
C GLU A 538 20.49 22.12 -9.80
N ARG A 539 21.17 22.70 -10.80
CA ARG A 539 22.32 22.08 -11.47
C ARG A 539 23.61 22.65 -10.88
N THR A 540 24.47 21.78 -10.33
CA THR A 540 25.77 22.18 -9.78
C THR A 540 26.87 21.22 -10.21
N LYS A 541 28.10 21.73 -10.37
CA LYS A 541 29.26 20.93 -10.82
C LYS A 541 29.58 19.73 -9.92
N GLU A 542 29.27 19.84 -8.63
CA GLU A 542 29.51 18.75 -7.68
C GLU A 542 28.65 17.51 -7.97
N GLN A 543 27.51 17.66 -8.64
CA GLN A 543 26.58 16.56 -8.89
C GLN A 543 27.10 15.52 -9.89
N PHE A 544 28.00 15.93 -10.80
CA PHE A 544 28.57 15.03 -11.82
C PHE A 544 30.07 14.80 -11.65
N ARG A 545 30.65 15.26 -10.53
CA ARG A 545 32.11 15.23 -10.32
C ARG A 545 32.71 13.82 -10.44
N HIS A 546 31.95 12.78 -10.09
CA HIS A 546 32.41 11.40 -10.20
C HIS A 546 32.26 10.88 -11.63
N LEU A 547 31.22 11.30 -12.36
CA LEU A 547 30.99 10.92 -13.77
C LEU A 547 32.09 11.44 -14.72
N ILE A 548 32.84 12.47 -14.31
CA ILE A 548 33.96 13.03 -15.07
C ILE A 548 35.33 12.61 -14.52
N ASP A 549 35.37 11.76 -13.48
CA ASP A 549 36.60 11.21 -12.94
C ASP A 549 37.14 10.16 -13.92
N GLU A 550 38.18 10.53 -14.68
CA GLU A 550 38.77 9.70 -15.73
C GLU A 550 39.19 8.31 -15.22
N LYS A 551 39.72 8.25 -13.99
CA LYS A 551 40.15 6.99 -13.39
C LYS A 551 38.94 6.09 -13.11
N LYS A 552 37.91 6.62 -12.46
CA LYS A 552 36.68 5.84 -12.18
C LYS A 552 36.00 5.37 -13.46
N CYS A 553 35.95 6.24 -14.47
CA CYS A 553 35.35 5.90 -15.77
C CYS A 553 36.16 4.81 -16.49
N SER A 554 37.49 4.90 -16.47
CA SER A 554 38.37 3.89 -17.07
C SER A 554 38.23 2.54 -16.37
N GLU A 555 38.22 2.54 -15.03
CA GLU A 555 38.02 1.32 -14.23
C GLU A 555 36.65 0.69 -14.47
N ALA A 556 35.58 1.50 -14.52
CA ALA A 556 34.24 1.02 -14.82
C ALA A 556 34.14 0.47 -16.25
N SER A 557 34.69 1.19 -17.24
CA SER A 557 34.64 0.78 -18.64
C SER A 557 35.44 -0.49 -18.90
N PHE A 558 36.61 -0.64 -18.27
CA PHE A 558 37.41 -1.85 -18.35
C PHE A 558 36.64 -3.09 -17.87
N ARG A 559 35.75 -2.93 -16.88
CA ARG A 559 35.03 -4.03 -16.26
C ARG A 559 33.66 -4.32 -16.88
N TYR A 560 32.93 -3.27 -17.22
CA TYR A 560 31.52 -3.33 -17.64
C TYR A 560 31.31 -2.87 -19.09
N GLY A 561 32.39 -2.72 -19.86
CA GLY A 561 32.34 -2.41 -21.28
C GLY A 561 32.24 -0.92 -21.61
N ASP A 562 31.91 -0.61 -22.85
CA ASP A 562 31.93 0.77 -23.32
C ASP A 562 30.88 1.64 -22.60
N ILE A 563 31.28 2.83 -22.14
CA ILE A 563 30.36 3.77 -21.50
C ILE A 563 29.56 4.48 -22.59
N THR A 564 28.30 4.09 -22.76
CA THR A 564 27.39 4.67 -23.77
C THR A 564 26.74 5.97 -23.32
N GLY A 565 26.69 6.22 -22.01
CA GLY A 565 26.10 7.43 -21.46
C GLY A 565 26.46 7.73 -20.01
N LYS A 566 26.45 9.03 -19.68
CA LYS A 566 26.68 9.56 -18.33
C LYS A 566 25.58 10.56 -18.00
N TYR A 567 24.88 10.32 -16.89
CA TYR A 567 23.64 11.03 -16.61
C TYR A 567 23.53 11.51 -15.16
N VAL A 568 22.92 12.68 -14.97
CA VAL A 568 22.46 13.14 -13.66
C VAL A 568 20.94 13.15 -13.65
N ILE A 569 20.33 12.27 -12.85
CA ILE A 569 18.88 12.24 -12.62
C ILE A 569 18.56 13.19 -11.47
N TYR A 570 17.69 14.17 -11.70
CA TYR A 570 17.40 15.22 -10.71
C TYR A 570 15.99 15.81 -10.80
N ARG A 571 15.60 16.69 -9.86
CA ARG A 571 14.24 17.24 -9.77
C ARG A 571 13.99 18.51 -10.59
N GLY A 572 15.01 19.10 -11.20
CA GLY A 572 14.84 20.34 -11.98
C GLY A 572 14.28 20.10 -13.39
N ALA A 573 14.04 21.19 -14.12
CA ALA A 573 13.44 21.13 -15.46
C ALA A 573 14.32 20.41 -16.49
N ALA A 574 13.71 19.58 -17.34
CA ALA A 574 14.41 18.81 -18.37
C ALA A 574 15.20 19.71 -19.34
N THR A 575 14.58 20.80 -19.79
CA THR A 575 15.23 21.81 -20.61
C THR A 575 15.68 22.98 -19.72
N PRO A 576 16.97 23.36 -19.72
CA PRO A 576 17.37 24.59 -19.06
C PRO A 576 16.68 25.79 -19.73
N PRO A 577 16.33 26.85 -18.99
CA PRO A 577 15.80 28.08 -19.58
C PRO A 577 16.75 28.59 -20.67
N ALA A 578 16.23 29.19 -21.75
CA ALA A 578 17.00 29.67 -22.91
C ALA A 578 18.18 30.62 -22.57
N ASN A 579 18.21 31.14 -21.34
CA ASN A 579 19.22 32.06 -20.83
C ASN A 579 20.35 31.36 -20.02
N VAL A 580 20.24 30.05 -19.80
CA VAL A 580 21.30 29.23 -19.19
C VAL A 580 22.02 28.51 -20.32
N LYS A 581 23.15 29.05 -20.78
CA LYS A 581 24.06 28.30 -21.66
C LYS A 581 24.36 26.95 -21.02
N ASN A 582 24.21 25.84 -21.75
CA ASN A 582 24.68 24.48 -21.41
C ASN A 582 26.22 24.40 -21.25
N SER A 583 26.83 25.33 -20.53
CA SER A 583 28.25 25.62 -20.69
C SER A 583 29.19 24.64 -19.99
N THR A 584 28.68 23.73 -19.16
CA THR A 584 29.52 22.80 -18.36
C THR A 584 29.12 21.33 -18.38
N SER A 585 27.89 20.98 -18.80
CA SER A 585 27.45 19.59 -18.96
C SER A 585 27.72 19.06 -20.37
N ASP A 586 27.42 19.86 -21.40
CA ASP A 586 27.64 19.50 -22.81
C ASP A 586 29.13 19.41 -23.17
N THR A 587 29.99 20.15 -22.45
CA THR A 587 31.46 20.12 -22.62
C THR A 587 32.13 18.94 -21.93
N CYS A 588 31.46 18.29 -20.97
CA CYS A 588 31.99 17.17 -20.19
C CYS A 588 31.33 15.83 -20.52
N GLY A 589 30.42 15.79 -21.49
CA GLY A 589 29.71 14.57 -21.91
C GLY A 589 28.71 14.04 -20.87
N VAL A 590 28.15 14.89 -20.01
CA VAL A 590 27.16 14.50 -18.98
C VAL A 590 25.80 15.12 -19.30
N THR A 591 24.74 14.31 -19.26
CA THR A 591 23.37 14.75 -19.55
C THR A 591 22.51 14.81 -18.30
N TYR A 592 21.82 15.92 -18.07
CA TYR A 592 20.84 16.04 -16.98
C TYR A 592 19.46 15.56 -17.42
N ILE A 593 18.81 14.72 -16.62
CA ILE A 593 17.48 14.16 -16.90
C ILE A 593 16.57 14.45 -15.71
N ASN A 594 15.39 15.00 -15.96
CA ASN A 594 14.38 15.14 -14.93
C ASN A 594 13.92 13.73 -14.45
N VAL A 595 13.86 13.51 -13.15
CA VAL A 595 13.53 12.21 -12.55
C VAL A 595 12.14 11.70 -12.96
N GLU A 596 11.16 12.60 -13.08
CA GLU A 596 9.79 12.23 -13.44
C GLU A 596 9.72 11.82 -14.90
N GLU A 597 10.43 12.51 -15.80
CA GLU A 597 10.57 12.12 -17.19
C GLU A 597 11.33 10.81 -17.38
N TYR A 598 12.37 10.57 -16.57
CA TYR A 598 13.11 9.32 -16.57
C TYR A 598 12.19 8.15 -16.19
N LEU A 599 11.52 8.24 -15.04
CA LEU A 599 10.62 7.20 -14.55
C LEU A 599 9.44 6.95 -15.51
N LYS A 600 8.89 7.99 -16.15
CA LYS A 600 7.83 7.86 -17.16
C LYS A 600 8.27 7.07 -18.42
N LYS A 601 9.55 7.01 -18.73
CA LYS A 601 10.08 6.31 -19.91
C LYS A 601 10.40 4.84 -19.64
N LEU A 602 10.49 4.43 -18.38
CA LEU A 602 10.71 3.04 -18.01
C LEU A 602 9.46 2.22 -18.38
N GLN A 603 9.64 1.11 -19.10
CA GLN A 603 8.55 0.26 -19.59
C GLN A 603 8.52 -1.08 -18.89
#